data_AF-A0A3B9QF26-F1
#
_entry.id   AF-A0A3B9QF26-F1
#
_cell.length_a   1.000
_cell.length_b   1.000
_cell.length_c   1.000
_cell.angle_alpha   90.00
_cell.angle_beta   90.00
_cell.angle_gamma   90.00
#
_symmetry.space_group_name_H-M   'P 1'
#
loop_
_entity.id
_entity.type
_entity.pdbx_description
1 polymer ?
#
loop_
_entity_poly.entity_id
_entity_poly.type
_entity_poly.pdbx_seq_one_letter_code
_entity_poly.pdbx_strand_id
1 'polypeptide(L)'
;SGDNDGLFHQNSSGWPGVSETGDRFGYTVDAADIDGDGIGDLIVGIPDEDIGSISNSGLIQIRFNPDEHSNTTASVQSLHQGSTGVEGSLEAGDRFGAFVLAADVTGDGTADVIVGIPNESIGIDNNAGAVSLFPTTAGILDVDTDELFHADLTTFEGTAQINALFGSSIITIDEDIIIG
;
A
#
# COMPACT_ATOMS: atom_id res chain seq x y z
N SER A 1 23.24 11.45 -13.21
CA SER A 1 22.56 12.24 -14.25
C SER A 1 21.59 13.16 -13.52
N GLY A 2 22.00 14.39 -13.24
CA GLY A 2 21.34 15.26 -12.26
C GLY A 2 20.21 16.14 -12.80
N ASP A 3 19.70 15.86 -14.00
CA ASP A 3 18.63 16.65 -14.62
C ASP A 3 17.23 16.04 -14.41
N ASN A 4 17.13 14.80 -13.90
CA ASN A 4 15.87 14.11 -13.55
C ASN A 4 15.78 13.70 -12.06
N ASP A 5 16.66 14.23 -11.20
CA ASP A 5 16.62 13.95 -9.77
C ASP A 5 15.49 14.78 -9.13
N GLY A 6 14.40 14.11 -8.71
CA GLY A 6 13.29 14.73 -7.99
C GLY A 6 13.40 14.51 -6.47
N LEU A 7 13.23 15.57 -5.67
CA LEU A 7 13.06 15.47 -4.22
C LEU A 7 11.57 15.56 -3.89
N PHE A 8 11.01 14.47 -3.38
CA PHE A 8 9.62 14.40 -2.95
C PHE A 8 9.53 14.20 -1.44
N HIS A 9 8.62 14.94 -0.83
CA HIS A 9 8.14 14.76 0.54
C HIS A 9 6.64 15.10 0.55
N GLN A 10 5.92 14.75 1.61
CA GLN A 10 4.46 14.93 1.69
C GLN A 10 3.97 16.36 1.41
N ASN A 11 4.78 17.39 1.71
CA ASN A 11 4.52 18.80 1.36
C ASN A 11 5.07 19.28 0.00
N SER A 12 5.67 18.40 -0.80
CA SER A 12 6.23 18.79 -2.10
C SER A 12 5.10 18.98 -3.11
N SER A 13 5.27 19.91 -4.05
CA SER A 13 4.19 20.27 -4.98
C SER A 13 3.70 19.04 -5.74
N GLY A 14 2.39 18.80 -5.71
CA GLY A 14 1.77 17.69 -6.44
C GLY A 14 1.51 16.43 -5.61
N TRP A 15 1.91 16.36 -4.35
CA TRP A 15 1.45 15.32 -3.43
C TRP A 15 0.30 15.84 -2.56
N PRO A 16 -0.77 15.05 -2.35
CA PRO A 16 -1.86 15.41 -1.46
C PRO A 16 -1.49 15.19 0.00
N GLY A 17 -2.23 15.87 0.89
CA GLY A 17 -2.01 15.83 2.34
C GLY A 17 -1.26 17.05 2.86
N VAL A 18 -1.11 17.10 4.19
CA VAL A 18 -0.28 18.10 4.89
C VAL A 18 0.77 17.30 5.63
N SER A 19 2.04 17.67 5.53
CA SER A 19 3.08 17.01 6.32
C SER A 19 2.89 17.28 7.80
N GLU A 20 2.73 16.21 8.57
CA GLU A 20 2.72 16.21 10.01
C GLU A 20 4.05 15.62 10.52
N THR A 21 4.33 15.87 11.81
CA THR A 21 5.60 15.41 12.39
C THR A 21 5.47 13.94 12.74
N GLY A 22 6.04 13.08 11.92
CA GLY A 22 6.16 11.65 12.25
C GLY A 22 5.66 10.71 11.18
N ASP A 23 4.97 11.19 10.14
CA ASP A 23 4.22 10.40 9.16
C ASP A 23 5.08 9.39 8.37
N ARG A 24 6.39 9.67 8.32
CA ARG A 24 7.39 8.87 7.61
C ARG A 24 7.03 8.64 6.14
N PHE A 25 6.63 9.70 5.43
CA PHE A 25 6.50 9.67 3.98
C PHE A 25 7.75 9.06 3.32
N GLY A 26 7.56 8.03 2.48
CA GLY A 26 8.67 7.30 1.86
C GLY A 26 9.33 6.28 2.77
N TYR A 27 8.65 5.80 3.81
CA TYR A 27 9.13 4.70 4.65
C TYR A 27 9.44 3.45 3.83
N THR A 28 8.55 3.16 2.88
CA THR A 28 8.72 2.14 1.85
C THR A 28 8.29 2.74 0.52
N VAL A 29 8.93 2.29 -0.57
CA VAL A 29 8.61 2.73 -1.92
C VAL A 29 8.75 1.56 -2.88
N ASP A 30 7.93 1.56 -3.93
CA ASP A 30 8.11 0.66 -5.07
C ASP A 30 7.64 1.35 -6.36
N ALA A 31 8.01 0.80 -7.51
CA ALA A 31 7.64 1.34 -8.81
C ALA A 31 7.36 0.24 -9.84
N ALA A 32 6.24 0.36 -10.54
CA ALA A 32 5.81 -0.50 -11.64
C ALA A 32 4.88 0.27 -12.57
N ASP A 33 4.63 -0.25 -13.76
CA ASP A 33 3.58 0.25 -14.66
C ASP A 33 2.24 -0.31 -14.18
N ILE A 34 1.56 0.42 -13.29
CA ILE A 34 0.34 -0.04 -12.61
C ILE A 34 -0.86 0.20 -13.53
N ASP A 35 -0.92 1.33 -14.24
CA ASP A 35 -2.02 1.62 -15.16
C ASP A 35 -1.82 1.08 -16.60
N GLY A 36 -0.70 0.42 -16.86
CA GLY A 36 -0.43 -0.30 -18.12
C GLY A 36 -0.19 0.62 -19.31
N ASP A 37 0.17 1.89 -19.08
CA ASP A 37 0.40 2.88 -20.13
C ASP A 37 1.83 2.83 -20.73
N GLY A 38 2.70 2.00 -20.16
CA GLY A 38 4.09 1.83 -20.55
C GLY A 38 5.07 2.73 -19.78
N ILE A 39 4.59 3.49 -18.79
CA ILE A 39 5.35 4.39 -17.93
C ILE A 39 5.28 3.89 -16.49
N GLY A 40 6.40 3.97 -15.76
CA GLY A 40 6.44 3.55 -14.36
C GLY A 40 5.71 4.54 -13.44
N ASP A 41 4.85 4.00 -12.59
CA ASP A 41 4.19 4.66 -11.49
C ASP A 41 4.96 4.48 -10.18
N LEU A 42 4.70 5.34 -9.20
CA LEU A 42 5.38 5.31 -7.90
C LEU A 42 4.39 5.05 -6.77
N ILE A 43 4.66 4.03 -5.97
CA ILE A 43 3.94 3.73 -4.73
C ILE A 43 4.80 4.22 -3.56
N VAL A 44 4.17 4.96 -2.65
CA VAL A 44 4.82 5.49 -1.44
C VAL A 44 4.02 5.06 -0.22
N GLY A 45 4.64 4.30 0.68
CA GLY A 45 4.08 3.98 1.99
C GLY A 45 4.35 5.07 3.03
N ILE A 46 3.31 5.38 3.81
CA ILE A 46 3.29 6.41 4.85
C ILE A 46 2.64 5.78 6.11
N PRO A 47 3.29 4.79 6.72
CA PRO A 47 2.68 3.97 7.76
C PRO A 47 2.35 4.73 9.05
N ASP A 48 2.95 5.89 9.26
CA ASP A 48 2.75 6.66 10.47
C ASP A 48 1.79 7.85 10.24
N GLU A 49 1.06 7.91 9.10
CA GLU A 49 0.01 8.93 8.90
C GLU A 49 -1.17 8.75 9.88
N ASP A 50 -1.66 9.87 10.40
CA ASP A 50 -2.96 9.99 11.04
C ASP A 50 -4.11 10.16 10.01
N ILE A 51 -5.02 9.19 9.93
CA ILE A 51 -6.28 9.36 9.18
C ILE A 51 -7.35 9.99 10.08
N GLY A 52 -7.59 11.27 9.88
CA GLY A 52 -8.58 12.04 10.65
C GLY A 52 -8.14 12.20 12.11
N SER A 53 -8.68 11.38 13.02
CA SER A 53 -8.29 11.38 14.44
C SER A 53 -7.69 10.04 14.89
N ILE A 54 -7.40 9.15 13.94
CA ILE A 54 -6.93 7.78 14.20
C ILE A 54 -5.43 7.76 13.92
N SER A 55 -4.66 7.79 15.01
CA SER A 55 -3.22 8.05 14.90
C SER A 55 -2.44 6.88 14.35
N ASN A 56 -1.46 7.13 13.46
CA ASN A 56 -0.60 6.13 12.82
C ASN A 56 -1.40 4.94 12.23
N SER A 57 -2.58 5.22 11.67
CA SER A 57 -3.36 4.23 10.92
C SER A 57 -2.69 3.93 9.57
N GLY A 58 -1.98 4.91 9.02
CA GLY A 58 -1.17 4.77 7.83
C GLY A 58 -1.97 4.89 6.53
N LEU A 59 -1.23 5.12 5.43
CA LEU A 59 -1.76 5.11 4.07
C LEU A 59 -0.66 4.82 3.05
N ILE A 60 -1.06 4.51 1.82
CA ILE A 60 -0.19 4.60 0.65
C ILE A 60 -0.65 5.74 -0.28
N GLN A 61 0.30 6.31 -1.02
CA GLN A 61 0.01 7.18 -2.14
C GLN A 61 0.62 6.57 -3.40
N ILE A 62 -0.20 6.43 -4.44
CA ILE A 62 0.20 5.96 -5.76
C ILE A 62 0.18 7.16 -6.70
N ARG A 63 1.31 7.47 -7.31
CA ARG A 63 1.42 8.49 -8.34
C ARG A 63 1.47 7.84 -9.71
N PHE A 64 0.42 8.06 -10.48
CA PHE A 64 0.37 7.72 -11.91
C PHE A 64 1.13 8.77 -12.73
N ASN A 65 1.92 8.33 -13.71
CA ASN A 65 2.82 9.21 -14.48
C ASN A 65 2.50 9.25 -16.00
N PRO A 66 1.30 9.68 -16.42
CA PRO A 66 0.87 9.60 -17.84
C PRO A 66 1.70 10.44 -18.84
N ASP A 67 2.58 11.33 -18.35
CA ASP A 67 3.48 12.17 -19.15
C ASP A 67 4.95 12.00 -18.68
N GLU A 68 5.37 10.79 -18.31
CA GLU A 68 6.68 10.41 -17.75
C GLU A 68 6.95 10.95 -16.33
N HIS A 69 6.52 12.17 -16.03
CA HIS A 69 6.77 12.86 -14.75
C HIS A 69 5.57 13.73 -14.36
N SER A 70 4.46 13.13 -13.91
CA SER A 70 3.36 13.92 -13.37
C SER A 70 3.75 14.55 -12.03
N ASN A 71 3.36 15.81 -11.83
CA ASN A 71 3.57 16.56 -10.60
C ASN A 71 2.28 17.24 -10.12
N THR A 72 1.13 16.62 -10.40
CA THR A 72 -0.17 17.13 -10.00
C THR A 72 -0.78 16.26 -8.92
N THR A 73 -1.51 16.87 -7.98
CA THR A 73 -2.24 16.12 -6.96
C THR A 73 -3.34 15.25 -7.55
N ALA A 74 -3.81 15.58 -8.77
CA ALA A 74 -4.85 14.83 -9.46
C ALA A 74 -4.34 13.49 -10.02
N SER A 75 -3.02 13.32 -10.18
CA SER A 75 -2.42 12.05 -10.57
C SER A 75 -1.99 11.20 -9.37
N VAL A 76 -2.39 11.58 -8.16
CA VAL A 76 -2.09 10.82 -6.95
C VAL A 76 -3.40 10.23 -6.41
N GLN A 77 -3.42 8.91 -6.25
CA GLN A 77 -4.44 8.19 -5.52
C GLN A 77 -3.92 7.84 -4.13
N SER A 78 -4.67 8.20 -3.09
CA SER A 78 -4.36 7.84 -1.70
C SER A 78 -5.27 6.70 -1.26
N LEU A 79 -4.71 5.67 -0.62
CA LEU A 79 -5.45 4.52 -0.11
C LEU A 79 -5.10 4.22 1.34
N HIS A 80 -6.10 3.87 2.13
CA HIS A 80 -6.03 3.44 3.52
C HIS A 80 -7.27 2.60 3.85
N GLN A 81 -7.30 1.87 4.98
CA GLN A 81 -8.42 0.98 5.39
C GLN A 81 -9.76 1.67 5.69
N GLY A 82 -9.86 2.98 5.49
CA GLY A 82 -11.11 3.74 5.57
C GLY A 82 -11.52 4.36 4.23
N SER A 83 -10.76 4.07 3.17
CA SER A 83 -11.13 4.42 1.80
C SER A 83 -12.34 3.56 1.39
N THR A 84 -13.25 4.14 0.60
CA THR A 84 -14.38 3.36 0.06
C THR A 84 -13.86 2.19 -0.75
N GLY A 85 -14.41 1.00 -0.51
CA GLY A 85 -14.04 -0.23 -1.22
C GLY A 85 -13.05 -1.09 -0.45
N VAL A 86 -12.09 -0.46 0.24
CA VAL A 86 -10.97 -1.15 0.91
C VAL A 86 -11.44 -1.94 2.13
N GLU A 87 -11.09 -3.23 2.18
CA GLU A 87 -11.40 -4.13 3.28
C GLU A 87 -10.61 -3.78 4.57
N GLY A 88 -11.19 -4.10 5.72
CA GLY A 88 -10.64 -3.82 7.04
C GLY A 88 -11.29 -2.62 7.72
N SER A 89 -10.65 -2.10 8.76
CA SER A 89 -11.12 -0.93 9.48
C SER A 89 -9.92 -0.10 9.93
N LEU A 90 -10.10 1.21 10.02
CA LEU A 90 -9.06 2.07 10.57
C LEU A 90 -8.96 1.88 12.09
N GLU A 91 -7.82 1.42 12.56
CA GLU A 91 -7.45 1.38 13.96
C GLU A 91 -6.15 2.17 14.20
N ALA A 92 -5.96 2.59 15.45
CA ALA A 92 -4.79 3.37 15.79
C ALA A 92 -3.56 2.47 15.83
N GLY A 93 -2.62 2.70 14.93
CA GLY A 93 -1.35 1.97 14.89
C GLY A 93 -1.29 0.81 13.90
N ASP A 94 -2.29 0.60 13.03
CA ASP A 94 -2.27 -0.49 12.02
C ASP A 94 -1.13 -0.38 11.03
N ARG A 95 -0.70 0.86 10.78
CA ARG A 95 0.43 1.20 9.92
C ARG A 95 0.28 0.66 8.51
N PHE A 96 -0.91 0.85 7.91
CA PHE A 96 -1.14 0.56 6.50
C PHE A 96 -0.06 1.23 5.63
N GLY A 97 0.55 0.49 4.72
CA GLY A 97 1.68 0.99 3.94
C GLY A 97 3.03 0.86 4.63
N ALA A 98 3.16 0.03 5.68
CA ALA A 98 4.47 -0.27 6.27
C ALA A 98 5.36 -1.10 5.33
N PHE A 99 4.75 -1.81 4.39
CA PHE A 99 5.41 -2.47 3.27
C PHE A 99 4.58 -2.24 2.01
N VAL A 100 5.23 -2.06 0.86
CA VAL A 100 4.56 -2.01 -0.46
C VAL A 100 5.34 -2.83 -1.46
N LEU A 101 4.63 -3.50 -2.36
CA LEU A 101 5.18 -4.25 -3.49
C LEU A 101 4.21 -4.15 -4.68
N ALA A 102 4.74 -3.95 -5.88
CA ALA A 102 3.99 -4.03 -7.12
C ALA A 102 4.46 -5.24 -7.94
N ALA A 103 3.53 -6.13 -8.29
CA ALA A 103 3.81 -7.32 -9.08
C ALA A 103 2.52 -7.84 -9.73
N ASP A 104 2.64 -8.44 -10.91
CA ASP A 104 1.54 -9.15 -11.58
C ASP A 104 1.35 -10.52 -10.89
N VAL A 105 0.48 -10.56 -9.88
CA VAL A 105 0.16 -11.78 -9.11
C VAL A 105 -1.18 -12.37 -9.53
N THR A 106 -2.00 -11.60 -10.26
CA THR A 106 -3.23 -12.07 -10.89
C THR A 106 -3.00 -12.74 -12.24
N GLY A 107 -1.81 -12.57 -12.84
CA GLY A 107 -1.40 -13.17 -14.11
C GLY A 107 -2.07 -12.51 -15.33
N ASP A 108 -2.52 -11.25 -15.18
CA ASP A 108 -3.29 -10.54 -16.19
C ASP A 108 -2.42 -9.64 -17.09
N GLY A 109 -1.14 -9.51 -16.76
CA GLY A 109 -0.15 -8.72 -17.49
C GLY A 109 0.02 -7.29 -16.98
N THR A 110 -0.71 -6.88 -15.93
CA THR A 110 -0.55 -5.59 -15.25
C THR A 110 -0.08 -5.79 -13.81
N ALA A 111 0.65 -4.82 -13.26
CA ALA A 111 1.11 -4.93 -11.88
C ALA A 111 -0.06 -4.68 -10.91
N ASP A 112 -0.24 -5.59 -9.97
CA ASP A 112 -1.14 -5.42 -8.82
C ASP A 112 -0.39 -4.71 -7.69
N VAL A 113 -1.13 -4.10 -6.75
CA VAL A 113 -0.54 -3.41 -5.60
C VAL A 113 -0.75 -4.21 -4.32
N ILE A 114 0.34 -4.54 -3.63
CA ILE A 114 0.33 -5.31 -2.39
C ILE A 114 0.81 -4.42 -1.25
N VAL A 115 0.06 -4.37 -0.16
CA VAL A 115 0.30 -3.48 0.98
C VAL A 115 0.35 -4.26 2.28
N GLY A 116 1.46 -4.17 3.01
CA GLY A 116 1.60 -4.74 4.34
C GLY A 116 1.00 -3.84 5.43
N ILE A 117 0.28 -4.48 6.36
CA ILE A 117 -0.38 -3.88 7.52
C ILE A 117 0.02 -4.68 8.77
N PRO A 118 1.32 -4.68 9.14
CA PRO A 118 1.85 -5.61 10.15
C PRO A 118 1.24 -5.42 11.55
N ASN A 119 0.59 -4.29 11.80
CA ASN A 119 0.01 -4.00 13.10
C ASN A 119 -1.52 -4.17 13.15
N GLU A 120 -2.14 -4.64 12.07
CA GLU A 120 -3.58 -4.96 12.03
C GLU A 120 -3.98 -5.92 13.16
N SER A 121 -5.11 -5.64 13.78
CA SER A 121 -5.75 -6.55 14.74
C SER A 121 -6.66 -7.54 14.02
N ILE A 122 -6.47 -8.84 14.26
CA ILE A 122 -7.37 -9.87 13.73
C ILE A 122 -8.20 -10.43 14.89
N GLY A 123 -9.48 -10.05 14.93
CA GLY A 123 -10.38 -10.43 16.01
C GLY A 123 -9.95 -9.84 17.36
N ILE A 124 -9.36 -10.66 18.23
CA ILE A 124 -8.83 -10.22 19.54
C ILE A 124 -7.30 -10.21 19.60
N ASP A 125 -6.65 -10.62 18.51
CA ASP A 125 -5.20 -10.77 18.42
C ASP A 125 -4.57 -9.50 17.85
N ASN A 126 -4.25 -8.57 18.75
CA ASN A 126 -3.65 -7.28 18.40
C ASN A 126 -2.29 -7.45 17.69
N ASN A 127 -2.02 -6.64 16.66
CA ASN A 127 -0.79 -6.73 15.85
C ASN A 127 -0.54 -8.14 15.29
N ALA A 128 -1.59 -8.87 14.97
CA ALA A 128 -1.46 -10.13 14.25
C ALA A 128 -0.94 -9.88 12.83
N GLY A 129 -1.35 -8.77 12.23
CA GLY A 129 -0.92 -8.30 10.93
C GLY A 129 -1.76 -8.84 9.78
N ALA A 130 -1.76 -8.08 8.69
CA ALA A 130 -2.47 -8.38 7.47
C ALA A 130 -1.72 -7.86 6.23
N VAL A 131 -2.21 -8.24 5.05
CA VAL A 131 -1.77 -7.75 3.74
C VAL A 131 -3.00 -7.46 2.89
N SER A 132 -3.14 -6.25 2.34
CA SER A 132 -4.13 -5.98 1.29
C SER A 132 -3.49 -6.20 -0.08
N LEU A 133 -4.18 -6.93 -0.94
CA LEU A 133 -3.90 -7.02 -2.38
C LEU A 133 -4.97 -6.24 -3.14
N PHE A 134 -4.54 -5.28 -3.95
CA PHE A 134 -5.38 -4.53 -4.87
C PHE A 134 -5.08 -5.00 -6.30
N PRO A 135 -5.96 -5.83 -6.88
CA PRO A 135 -5.84 -6.24 -8.26
C PRO A 135 -5.88 -5.04 -9.20
N THR A 136 -5.07 -5.07 -10.24
CA THR A 136 -5.28 -4.21 -11.40
C THR A 136 -6.02 -5.01 -12.46
N THR A 137 -6.94 -4.39 -13.19
CA THR A 137 -7.54 -5.01 -14.37
C THR A 137 -7.64 -4.01 -15.49
N ALA A 138 -6.99 -4.31 -16.62
CA ALA A 138 -6.93 -3.45 -17.79
C ALA A 138 -6.45 -2.02 -17.45
N GLY A 139 -5.45 -1.91 -16.58
CA GLY A 139 -4.85 -0.63 -16.17
C GLY A 139 -5.64 0.15 -15.13
N ILE A 140 -6.65 -0.47 -14.53
CA ILE A 140 -7.46 0.15 -13.47
C ILE A 140 -7.24 -0.63 -12.18
N LEU A 141 -6.69 0.05 -11.17
CA LEU A 141 -6.58 -0.47 -9.82
C LEU A 141 -7.98 -0.65 -9.22
N ASP A 142 -8.38 -1.89 -8.94
CA ASP A 142 -9.66 -2.22 -8.34
C ASP A 142 -9.55 -2.19 -6.81
N VAL A 143 -10.17 -1.18 -6.23
CA VAL A 143 -10.21 -0.98 -4.77
C VAL A 143 -11.47 -1.55 -4.14
N ASP A 144 -12.47 -1.96 -4.93
CA ASP A 144 -13.73 -2.50 -4.43
C ASP A 144 -13.68 -4.03 -4.28
N THR A 145 -12.64 -4.67 -4.82
CA THR A 145 -12.40 -6.11 -4.76
C THR A 145 -11.04 -6.47 -4.17
N ASP A 146 -10.49 -5.59 -3.31
CA ASP A 146 -9.25 -5.90 -2.63
C ASP A 146 -9.39 -7.16 -1.75
N GLU A 147 -8.29 -7.90 -1.63
CA GLU A 147 -8.23 -9.10 -0.80
C GLU A 147 -7.39 -8.81 0.45
N LEU A 148 -8.00 -8.96 1.63
CA LEU A 148 -7.29 -8.83 2.91
C LEU A 148 -6.78 -10.19 3.40
N PHE A 149 -5.50 -10.46 3.22
CA PHE A 149 -4.84 -11.66 3.73
C PHE A 149 -4.42 -11.52 5.19
N HIS A 150 -4.74 -12.53 6.00
CA HIS A 150 -4.25 -12.68 7.36
C HIS A 150 -4.19 -14.16 7.75
N ALA A 151 -3.40 -14.48 8.79
CA ALA A 151 -3.08 -15.86 9.17
C ALA A 151 -4.27 -16.74 9.62
N ASP A 152 -5.47 -16.16 9.82
CA ASP A 152 -6.71 -16.88 10.17
C ASP A 152 -7.50 -17.35 8.94
N LEU A 153 -7.14 -16.91 7.73
CA LEU A 153 -7.78 -17.43 6.51
C LEU A 153 -7.38 -18.87 6.25
N THR A 154 -8.31 -19.66 5.71
CA THR A 154 -8.08 -21.07 5.38
C THR A 154 -7.01 -21.31 4.31
N THR A 155 -6.60 -20.25 3.61
CA THR A 155 -5.50 -20.27 2.63
C THR A 155 -4.14 -20.42 3.32
N PHE A 156 -4.03 -20.06 4.61
CA PHE A 156 -2.80 -20.17 5.39
C PHE A 156 -2.90 -21.30 6.42
N GLU A 157 -1.78 -22.00 6.61
CA GLU A 157 -1.63 -22.93 7.73
C GLU A 157 -1.26 -22.14 8.98
N GLY A 158 -2.19 -21.99 9.92
CA GLY A 158 -1.94 -21.28 11.16
C GLY A 158 -3.19 -20.61 11.74
N THR A 159 -2.95 -19.73 12.69
CA THR A 159 -3.92 -18.76 13.21
C THR A 159 -3.20 -17.44 13.45
N ALA A 160 -3.96 -16.34 13.46
CA ALA A 160 -3.52 -15.06 13.99
C ALA A 160 -2.97 -15.25 15.42
N GLN A 161 -1.92 -14.48 15.74
CA GLN A 161 -1.33 -14.44 17.08
C GLN A 161 -0.94 -13.00 17.39
N ILE A 162 -1.13 -12.61 18.66
CA ILE A 162 -0.72 -11.29 19.14
C ILE A 162 0.76 -11.02 18.82
N ASN A 163 1.04 -9.88 18.17
CA ASN A 163 2.38 -9.46 17.72
C ASN A 163 3.06 -10.42 16.74
N ALA A 164 2.30 -11.16 15.93
CA ALA A 164 2.87 -11.97 14.84
C ALA A 164 3.46 -11.10 13.72
N LEU A 165 2.89 -9.92 13.48
CA LEU A 165 3.35 -8.97 12.47
C LEU A 165 3.32 -9.53 11.04
N PHE A 166 2.32 -10.35 10.72
CA PHE A 166 2.10 -10.86 9.37
C PHE A 166 2.01 -9.71 8.37
N GLY A 167 2.74 -9.79 7.25
CA GLY A 167 2.80 -8.70 6.28
C GLY A 167 3.90 -7.68 6.57
N SER A 168 4.79 -7.96 7.54
CA SER A 168 5.96 -7.11 7.81
C SER A 168 7.02 -7.15 6.72
N SER A 169 7.01 -8.22 5.91
CA SER A 169 7.81 -8.35 4.70
C SER A 169 7.08 -9.19 3.67
N ILE A 170 7.19 -8.82 2.40
CA ILE A 170 6.48 -9.48 1.30
C ILE A 170 7.44 -9.62 0.12
N ILE A 171 7.41 -10.76 -0.56
CA ILE A 171 8.08 -10.97 -1.84
C ILE A 171 7.18 -11.82 -2.72
N THR A 172 7.31 -11.66 -4.04
CA THR A 172 6.68 -12.55 -5.01
C THR A 172 7.71 -13.45 -5.69
N ILE A 173 7.31 -14.67 -5.99
CA ILE A 173 8.04 -15.58 -6.87
C ILE A 173 7.05 -16.08 -7.89
N ASP A 174 7.24 -15.66 -9.15
CA ASP A 174 6.21 -15.80 -10.17
C ASP A 174 4.89 -15.14 -9.69
N GLU A 175 3.75 -15.84 -9.77
CA GLU A 175 2.44 -15.36 -9.31
C GLU A 175 2.19 -15.64 -7.81
N ASP A 176 3.13 -16.29 -7.11
CA ASP A 176 2.95 -16.62 -5.68
C ASP A 176 3.42 -15.47 -4.77
N ILE A 177 2.59 -15.14 -3.78
CA ILE A 177 2.93 -14.18 -2.72
C ILE A 177 3.50 -14.93 -1.50
N ILE A 178 4.69 -14.53 -1.05
CA ILE A 178 5.32 -15.02 0.17
C ILE A 178 5.29 -13.90 1.21
N ILE A 179 4.65 -14.18 2.35
CA ILE A 179 4.41 -13.23 3.43
C ILE A 179 5.18 -13.66 4.67
N GLY A 180 5.95 -12.72 5.24
CA GLY A 180 6.69 -12.88 6.49
C GLY A 180 6.05 -12.16 7.68
#